data_AF-A0A7X8WLJ0-F1
#
_entry.id   AF-A0A7X8WLJ0-F1
#
_cell.length_a   1.000
_cell.length_b   1.000
_cell.length_c   1.000
_cell.angle_alpha   90.00
_cell.angle_beta   90.00
_cell.angle_gamma   90.00
#
_symmetry.space_group_name_H-M   'P 1'
#
loop_
_entity.id
_entity.type
_entity.pdbx_description
1 polymer ?
#
loop_
_entity_poly.entity_id
_entity_poly.type
_entity_poly.pdbx_seq_one_letter_code
_entity_poly.pdbx_strand_id
1 'polypeptide(L)'
;MQKEKHSNNKCDDTTKIIAQTNYKVSNVAYSVATEDVNFTEPTLTWLPDSISHKNKEPISLQELERRVNTYKNQSTKGEKINNSGFLKGLYSGYFVGANCTKSVPYLCYDIDVKNSDKPEENKHLMNFAKNERVFEELEKVSVLCWRSNSGYGIAGILYVPQIAQYTSKTSIKHLKVGKSITAYLSDYLHKTTGIKRVIFDEAQSIFRQVRLVADQRGAVRNLNATPFVFSYTSEEVTKKTITGVTNYRYSDYRLPENSIYSQFNSDNNITDVLRNNRFSIGASSGGKTRVKHSSSASISSGFIDEANNVYVNFSNSFDSTGKVRFTPSHIVCKNEFGNNWKEFRSYLYTQGYEDKPIGGNEVKRTGVLLKDALRGVTDEKKTSEIIFKHCFNFKYASNQVKRQFITDNCTRPEFRKHFVTHLNFVDYKIP
;
A
#
# COMPACT_ATOMS: atom_id res chain seq x y z
N MET A 1 29.01 32.36 -45.75
CA MET A 1 27.63 32.71 -45.37
C MET A 1 26.72 31.52 -45.61
N GLN A 2 26.37 30.77 -44.57
CA GLN A 2 25.11 30.04 -44.50
C GLN A 2 24.86 29.77 -43.00
N LYS A 3 23.91 30.53 -42.46
CA LYS A 3 23.40 30.39 -41.10
C LYS A 3 22.36 29.28 -41.07
N GLU A 4 22.40 28.54 -39.96
CA GLU A 4 21.26 27.99 -39.20
C GLU A 4 20.25 27.06 -39.90
N LYS A 5 20.14 25.86 -39.31
CA LYS A 5 18.96 25.52 -38.49
C LYS A 5 19.34 24.39 -37.53
N HIS A 6 19.76 24.76 -36.32
CA HIS A 6 19.68 23.84 -35.19
C HIS A 6 18.21 23.76 -34.77
N SER A 7 17.57 22.64 -35.10
CA SER A 7 16.25 22.30 -34.60
C SER A 7 16.34 22.13 -33.08
N ASN A 8 15.88 23.15 -32.36
CA ASN A 8 15.51 23.04 -30.95
C ASN A 8 14.38 22.01 -30.84
N ASN A 9 14.72 20.74 -30.59
CA ASN A 9 13.77 19.79 -30.03
C ASN A 9 13.43 20.27 -28.61
N LYS A 10 12.37 21.08 -28.51
CA LYS A 10 11.60 21.22 -27.27
C LYS A 10 11.06 19.82 -26.95
N CYS A 11 11.79 19.11 -26.09
CA CYS A 11 11.23 18.00 -25.34
C CYS A 11 10.12 18.60 -24.47
N ASP A 12 8.88 18.23 -24.78
CA ASP A 12 7.70 18.64 -24.03
C ASP A 12 7.83 18.03 -22.63
N ASP A 13 8.31 18.83 -21.67
CA ASP A 13 8.58 18.39 -20.30
C ASP A 13 7.25 18.21 -19.54
N THR A 14 6.63 17.06 -19.81
CA THR A 14 5.36 16.61 -19.22
C THR A 14 5.49 16.20 -17.75
N THR A 15 6.66 16.43 -17.13
CA THR A 15 6.94 16.01 -15.75
C THR A 15 6.38 17.01 -14.75
N LYS A 16 5.27 16.65 -14.09
CA LYS A 16 4.62 17.50 -13.08
C LYS A 16 5.10 17.17 -11.68
N ILE A 17 5.40 18.20 -10.88
CA ILE A 17 5.55 18.05 -9.44
C ILE A 17 4.16 17.89 -8.84
N ILE A 18 3.98 16.86 -8.03
CA ILE A 18 2.70 16.57 -7.38
C ILE A 18 2.89 16.46 -5.87
N ALA A 19 1.97 17.09 -5.14
CA ALA A 19 1.85 16.87 -3.71
C ALA A 19 1.43 15.42 -3.46
N GLN A 20 2.11 14.75 -2.55
CA GLN A 20 1.71 13.41 -2.13
C GLN A 20 0.48 13.52 -1.24
N THR A 21 -0.49 12.64 -1.44
CA THR A 21 -1.71 12.60 -0.63
C THR A 21 -1.80 11.33 0.21
N ASN A 22 -2.65 11.38 1.22
CA ASN A 22 -3.04 10.29 2.10
C ASN A 22 -4.54 10.45 2.41
N TYR A 23 -5.09 9.55 3.20
CA TYR A 23 -6.47 9.65 3.65
C TYR A 23 -6.53 9.74 5.17
N LYS A 24 -7.32 10.69 5.66
CA LYS A 24 -7.73 10.75 7.06
C LYS A 24 -9.16 10.23 7.14
N VAL A 25 -9.41 9.40 8.15
CA VAL A 25 -10.72 8.81 8.42
C VAL A 25 -11.13 9.27 9.82
N SER A 26 -12.36 9.73 9.96
CA SER A 26 -12.92 10.28 11.19
C SER A 26 -14.39 9.90 11.31
N ASN A 27 -14.97 10.16 12.49
CA ASN A 27 -16.39 9.93 12.77
C ASN A 27 -16.82 8.50 12.41
N VAL A 28 -15.97 7.52 12.71
CA VAL A 28 -16.37 6.12 12.58
C VAL A 28 -17.47 5.87 13.60
N ALA A 29 -18.61 5.40 13.11
CA ALA A 29 -19.79 5.10 13.92
C ALA A 29 -20.50 3.87 13.36
N TYR A 30 -21.40 3.31 14.15
CA TYR A 30 -22.30 2.25 13.69
C TYR A 30 -23.74 2.60 14.00
N SER A 31 -24.64 2.05 13.20
CA SER A 31 -26.03 1.80 13.56
C SER A 31 -26.31 0.30 13.49
N VAL A 32 -27.45 -0.15 13.99
CA VAL A 32 -27.94 -1.51 13.72
C VAL A 32 -28.71 -1.47 12.41
N ALA A 33 -28.56 -2.49 11.56
CA ALA A 33 -29.33 -2.58 10.33
C ALA A 33 -30.83 -2.64 10.64
N THR A 34 -31.60 -1.75 10.03
CA THR A 34 -33.06 -1.68 10.16
C THR A 34 -33.80 -2.37 9.01
N GLU A 35 -33.08 -2.63 7.92
CA GLU A 35 -33.55 -3.37 6.75
C GLU A 35 -32.69 -4.62 6.59
N ASP A 36 -33.29 -5.68 6.06
CA ASP A 36 -32.59 -6.94 5.82
C ASP A 36 -31.45 -6.73 4.82
N VAL A 37 -30.24 -7.11 5.21
CA VAL A 37 -29.10 -7.15 4.30
C VAL A 37 -29.37 -8.24 3.26
N ASN A 38 -29.30 -7.90 1.97
CA ASN A 38 -29.50 -8.88 0.91
C ASN A 38 -28.38 -9.94 0.91
N PHE A 39 -28.73 -11.15 1.31
CA PHE A 39 -27.81 -12.29 1.38
C PHE A 39 -27.90 -13.25 0.20
N THR A 40 -28.87 -13.06 -0.71
CA THR A 40 -29.12 -13.97 -1.84
C THR A 40 -28.36 -13.54 -3.10
N GLU A 41 -28.08 -12.24 -3.26
CA GLU A 41 -27.33 -11.75 -4.40
C GLU A 41 -25.85 -12.17 -4.38
N PRO A 42 -25.31 -12.64 -5.52
CA PRO A 42 -23.88 -12.89 -5.65
C PRO A 42 -23.05 -11.62 -5.45
N THR A 43 -22.24 -11.63 -4.39
CA THR A 43 -21.39 -10.51 -3.97
C THR A 43 -19.96 -10.94 -3.67
N LEU A 44 -19.70 -12.23 -3.61
CA LEU A 44 -18.39 -12.80 -3.35
C LEU A 44 -17.99 -13.69 -4.52
N THR A 45 -16.68 -13.95 -4.64
CA THR A 45 -16.18 -14.95 -5.58
C THR A 45 -15.61 -16.12 -4.79
N TRP A 46 -16.20 -17.30 -4.92
CA TRP A 46 -15.66 -18.52 -4.33
C TRP A 46 -14.43 -19.02 -5.09
N LEU A 47 -13.48 -19.56 -4.34
CA LEU A 47 -12.29 -20.23 -4.82
C LEU A 47 -12.28 -21.66 -4.27
N PRO A 48 -12.52 -22.69 -5.11
CA PRO A 48 -12.33 -24.08 -4.69
C PRO A 48 -10.89 -24.38 -4.26
N ASP A 49 -9.94 -23.60 -4.80
CA ASP A 49 -8.53 -23.63 -4.44
C ASP A 49 -8.02 -22.18 -4.37
N SER A 50 -7.58 -21.74 -3.20
CA SER A 50 -7.11 -20.36 -2.97
C SER A 50 -5.87 -19.95 -3.78
N ILE A 51 -5.13 -20.91 -4.35
CA ILE A 51 -3.96 -20.63 -5.20
C ILE A 51 -4.29 -20.66 -6.70
N SER A 52 -5.48 -21.09 -7.10
CA SER A 52 -5.87 -21.27 -8.50
C SER A 52 -7.12 -20.47 -8.89
N HIS A 53 -7.09 -19.83 -10.06
CA HIS A 53 -8.22 -19.06 -10.61
C HIS A 53 -9.23 -19.90 -11.42
N LYS A 54 -8.97 -21.19 -11.55
CA LYS A 54 -9.84 -22.12 -12.26
C LYS A 54 -11.07 -22.42 -11.39
N ASN A 55 -12.21 -22.60 -12.05
CA ASN A 55 -13.48 -22.99 -11.42
C ASN A 55 -13.96 -22.06 -10.29
N LYS A 56 -13.46 -20.81 -10.25
CA LYS A 56 -14.03 -19.78 -9.38
C LYS A 56 -15.44 -19.47 -9.86
N GLU A 57 -16.31 -19.12 -8.93
CA GLU A 57 -17.71 -18.83 -9.22
C GLU A 57 -18.23 -17.70 -8.34
N PRO A 58 -19.13 -16.85 -8.84
CA PRO A 58 -19.86 -15.91 -8.01
C PRO A 58 -20.71 -16.67 -6.98
N ILE A 59 -20.66 -16.26 -5.72
CA ILE A 59 -21.51 -16.80 -4.65
C ILE A 59 -22.14 -15.66 -3.84
N SER A 60 -23.27 -15.96 -3.23
CA SER A 60 -23.96 -15.09 -2.29
C SER A 60 -23.43 -15.29 -0.86
N LEU A 61 -23.91 -14.49 0.09
CA LEU A 61 -23.58 -14.68 1.51
C LEU A 61 -24.24 -15.94 2.08
N GLN A 62 -25.46 -16.27 1.67
CA GLN A 62 -26.12 -17.53 2.05
C GLN A 62 -25.31 -18.75 1.59
N GLU A 63 -24.78 -18.69 0.37
CA GLU A 63 -23.94 -19.76 -0.13
C GLU A 63 -22.60 -19.83 0.60
N LEU A 64 -22.03 -18.69 1.03
CA LEU A 64 -20.85 -18.68 1.90
C LEU A 64 -21.14 -19.33 3.25
N GLU A 65 -22.24 -18.97 3.92
CA GLU A 65 -22.69 -19.56 5.18
C GLU A 65 -22.80 -21.08 5.06
N ARG A 66 -23.49 -21.57 4.02
CA ARG A 66 -23.59 -23.01 3.73
C ARG A 66 -22.21 -23.65 3.60
N ARG A 67 -21.28 -23.01 2.89
CA ARG A 67 -19.91 -23.52 2.70
C ARG A 67 -19.10 -23.49 3.99
N VAL A 68 -19.22 -22.46 4.82
CA VAL A 68 -18.56 -22.38 6.14
C VAL A 68 -19.01 -23.53 7.03
N ASN A 69 -20.31 -23.82 7.06
CA ASN A 69 -20.88 -24.88 7.89
C ASN A 69 -20.59 -26.29 7.38
N THR A 70 -20.43 -26.46 6.05
CA THR A 70 -20.16 -27.77 5.43
C THR A 70 -18.69 -28.04 5.19
N TYR A 71 -17.80 -27.05 5.36
CA TYR A 71 -16.37 -27.21 5.14
C TYR A 71 -15.75 -28.20 6.13
N LYS A 72 -14.93 -29.11 5.59
CA LYS A 72 -14.14 -30.09 6.34
C LYS A 72 -12.69 -30.00 5.94
N ASN A 73 -11.81 -30.02 6.94
CA ASN A 73 -10.38 -30.06 6.72
C ASN A 73 -10.00 -31.51 6.34
N GLN A 74 -9.49 -31.74 5.13
CA GLN A 74 -9.02 -33.09 4.73
C GLN A 74 -7.72 -33.38 5.47
N SER A 75 -7.77 -34.29 6.46
CA SER A 75 -6.62 -34.67 7.30
C SER A 75 -6.10 -36.08 7.03
N THR A 76 -6.52 -36.73 5.95
CA THR A 76 -6.07 -38.08 5.60
C THR A 76 -4.76 -38.03 4.80
N LYS A 77 -3.75 -38.80 5.23
CA LYS A 77 -2.43 -38.91 4.55
C LYS A 77 -2.65 -39.23 3.05
N GLY A 78 -2.25 -38.32 2.18
CA GLY A 78 -2.29 -38.50 0.71
C GLY A 78 -3.34 -37.64 -0.01
N GLU A 79 -4.27 -37.01 0.71
CA GLU A 79 -5.24 -36.08 0.09
C GLU A 79 -4.67 -34.65 -0.01
N LYS A 80 -5.08 -33.92 -1.05
CA LYS A 80 -4.69 -32.52 -1.22
C LYS A 80 -5.36 -31.69 -0.12
N ILE A 81 -4.58 -30.86 0.57
CA ILE A 81 -5.10 -29.92 1.57
C ILE A 81 -6.23 -29.11 0.95
N ASN A 82 -7.43 -29.20 1.53
CA ASN A 82 -8.55 -28.35 1.13
C ASN A 82 -8.24 -26.92 1.53
N ASN A 83 -7.82 -26.09 0.57
CA ASN A 83 -7.47 -24.69 0.78
C ASN A 83 -8.51 -23.76 0.17
N SER A 84 -9.77 -24.18 0.15
CA SER A 84 -10.89 -23.39 -0.36
C SER A 84 -11.03 -22.07 0.38
N GLY A 85 -11.51 -21.06 -0.35
CA GLY A 85 -11.73 -19.75 0.21
C GLY A 85 -12.62 -18.88 -0.66
N PHE A 86 -12.66 -17.58 -0.37
CA PHE A 86 -13.41 -16.62 -1.14
C PHE A 86 -12.67 -15.29 -1.26
N LEU A 87 -13.08 -14.48 -2.23
CA LEU A 87 -12.73 -13.07 -2.37
C LEU A 87 -13.96 -12.22 -2.08
N LYS A 88 -13.75 -11.10 -1.38
CA LYS A 88 -14.76 -10.04 -1.31
C LYS A 88 -14.86 -9.33 -2.67
N GLY A 89 -16.06 -9.32 -3.25
CA GLY A 89 -16.30 -8.76 -4.58
C GLY A 89 -16.34 -9.81 -5.69
N LEU A 90 -16.79 -9.37 -6.87
CA LEU A 90 -16.87 -10.20 -8.07
C LEU A 90 -15.63 -10.00 -8.92
N TYR A 91 -14.99 -11.09 -9.34
CA TYR A 91 -13.75 -11.05 -10.11
C TYR A 91 -13.89 -11.75 -11.47
N SER A 92 -13.46 -11.07 -12.54
CA SER A 92 -13.29 -11.67 -13.87
C SER A 92 -11.82 -12.09 -14.09
N GLY A 93 -11.58 -13.27 -14.66
CA GLY A 93 -10.21 -13.76 -14.86
C GLY A 93 -9.44 -14.03 -13.55
N TYR A 94 -8.25 -13.46 -13.38
CA TYR A 94 -7.43 -13.68 -12.18
C TYR A 94 -7.92 -12.89 -10.96
N PHE A 95 -7.40 -13.20 -9.78
CA PHE A 95 -7.83 -12.61 -8.51
C PHE A 95 -7.16 -11.27 -8.16
N VAL A 96 -6.54 -10.56 -9.11
CA VAL A 96 -5.86 -9.27 -8.82
C VAL A 96 -6.88 -8.15 -8.65
N GLY A 97 -6.58 -7.11 -7.87
CA GLY A 97 -7.53 -6.03 -7.59
C GLY A 97 -8.12 -5.37 -8.85
N ALA A 98 -7.35 -5.25 -9.93
CA ALA A 98 -7.81 -4.68 -11.21
C ALA A 98 -8.91 -5.52 -11.90
N ASN A 99 -9.04 -6.79 -11.54
CA ASN A 99 -10.02 -7.71 -12.07
C ASN A 99 -11.30 -7.76 -11.23
N CYS A 100 -11.37 -7.01 -10.13
CA CYS A 100 -12.61 -6.83 -9.39
C CYS A 100 -13.57 -6.01 -10.25
N THR A 101 -14.59 -6.65 -10.80
CA THR A 101 -15.60 -6.03 -11.66
C THR A 101 -16.72 -5.39 -10.85
N LYS A 102 -16.98 -5.90 -9.63
CA LYS A 102 -17.96 -5.34 -8.69
C LYS A 102 -17.39 -5.38 -7.28
N SER A 103 -17.07 -4.20 -6.75
CA SER A 103 -16.76 -4.00 -5.34
C SER A 103 -18.03 -4.09 -4.49
N VAL A 104 -17.86 -4.42 -3.21
CA VAL A 104 -18.98 -4.81 -2.33
C VAL A 104 -18.88 -4.18 -0.95
N PRO A 105 -20.01 -4.04 -0.23
CA PRO A 105 -20.08 -3.35 1.06
C PRO A 105 -19.58 -4.19 2.24
N TYR A 106 -18.56 -5.03 2.04
CA TYR A 106 -18.13 -6.03 3.03
C TYR A 106 -16.65 -5.88 3.40
N LEU A 107 -16.37 -5.72 4.69
CA LEU A 107 -15.01 -5.65 5.23
C LEU A 107 -14.72 -6.92 6.05
N CYS A 108 -13.84 -7.78 5.55
CA CYS A 108 -13.41 -8.94 6.31
C CYS A 108 -12.37 -8.55 7.37
N TYR A 109 -12.39 -9.22 8.52
CA TYR A 109 -11.40 -9.07 9.59
C TYR A 109 -10.90 -10.42 10.07
N ASP A 110 -9.76 -10.42 10.75
CA ASP A 110 -9.19 -11.60 11.43
C ASP A 110 -8.57 -11.18 12.75
N ILE A 111 -8.62 -12.09 13.71
CA ILE A 111 -8.01 -11.99 15.02
C ILE A 111 -7.18 -13.25 15.20
N ASP A 112 -5.87 -13.08 15.00
CA ASP A 112 -4.90 -14.12 15.31
C ASP A 112 -4.68 -14.19 16.82
N VAL A 113 -4.73 -15.41 17.35
CA VAL A 113 -4.43 -15.70 18.74
C VAL A 113 -3.25 -16.66 18.78
N LYS A 114 -2.11 -16.18 19.26
CA LYS A 114 -0.88 -16.96 19.33
C LYS A 114 -0.32 -16.96 20.75
N ASN A 115 0.13 -18.12 21.21
CA ASN A 115 0.91 -18.23 22.43
C ASN A 115 2.39 -18.03 22.08
N SER A 116 2.84 -16.77 22.00
CA SER A 116 4.25 -16.44 21.71
C SER A 116 4.85 -15.55 22.79
N ASP A 117 6.16 -15.58 22.90
CA ASP A 117 6.96 -14.70 23.78
C ASP A 117 7.18 -13.30 23.16
N LYS A 118 6.77 -13.13 21.89
CA LYS A 118 6.80 -11.82 21.25
C LYS A 118 5.65 -10.95 21.78
N PRO A 119 5.91 -9.68 22.09
CA PRO A 119 4.86 -8.77 22.53
C PRO A 119 3.80 -8.62 21.41
N GLU A 120 2.54 -8.87 21.78
CA GLU A 120 1.33 -8.34 21.13
C GLU A 120 0.63 -9.07 19.96
N GLU A 121 0.31 -10.37 20.10
CA GLU A 121 -0.82 -10.95 19.34
C GLU A 121 -1.82 -11.66 20.26
N ASN A 122 -2.75 -10.89 20.84
CA ASN A 122 -3.97 -11.35 21.53
C ASN A 122 -3.82 -12.51 22.54
N LYS A 123 -2.65 -12.73 23.15
CA LYS A 123 -2.37 -13.84 24.09
C LYS A 123 -3.41 -13.99 25.20
N HIS A 124 -4.03 -12.89 25.63
CA HIS A 124 -5.09 -12.90 26.65
C HIS A 124 -6.37 -13.65 26.20
N LEU A 125 -6.57 -13.84 24.90
CA LEU A 125 -7.62 -14.66 24.29
C LEU A 125 -7.23 -16.15 24.18
N MET A 126 -6.07 -16.57 24.69
CA MET A 126 -5.83 -18.00 24.96
C MET A 126 -6.74 -18.51 26.09
N ASN A 127 -7.25 -17.62 26.94
CA ASN A 127 -8.31 -17.97 27.89
C ASN A 127 -9.64 -18.14 27.14
N PHE A 128 -10.15 -19.37 27.13
CA PHE A 128 -11.35 -19.74 26.39
C PHE A 128 -12.57 -18.87 26.75
N ALA A 129 -12.85 -18.62 28.03
CA ALA A 129 -14.01 -17.83 28.44
C ALA A 129 -13.93 -16.36 27.95
N LYS A 130 -12.74 -15.75 28.00
CA LYS A 130 -12.52 -14.42 27.43
C LYS A 130 -12.71 -14.43 25.92
N ASN A 131 -12.13 -15.42 25.27
CA ASN A 131 -12.21 -15.58 23.83
C ASN A 131 -13.66 -15.75 23.35
N GLU A 132 -14.43 -16.60 24.02
CA GLU A 132 -15.84 -16.83 23.73
C GLU A 132 -16.67 -15.56 23.87
N ARG A 133 -16.46 -14.80 24.95
CA ARG A 133 -17.16 -13.52 25.12
C ARG A 133 -16.86 -12.51 24.01
N VAL A 134 -15.62 -12.47 23.50
CA VAL A 134 -15.29 -11.64 22.32
C VAL A 134 -15.98 -12.18 21.07
N PHE A 135 -16.02 -13.50 20.90
CA PHE A 135 -16.64 -14.15 19.75
C PHE A 135 -18.15 -13.94 19.69
N GLU A 136 -18.86 -14.12 20.80
CA GLU A 136 -20.30 -13.86 20.92
C GLU A 136 -20.64 -12.39 20.60
N GLU A 137 -19.84 -11.44 21.08
CA GLU A 137 -20.02 -10.03 20.73
C GLU A 137 -19.75 -9.77 19.25
N LEU A 138 -18.79 -10.46 18.64
CA LEU A 138 -18.53 -10.36 17.21
C LEU A 138 -19.63 -10.98 16.36
N GLU A 139 -20.28 -12.06 16.81
CA GLU A 139 -21.46 -12.63 16.14
C GLU A 139 -22.63 -11.63 16.10
N LYS A 140 -22.82 -10.84 17.15
CA LYS A 140 -23.89 -9.82 17.22
C LYS A 140 -23.68 -8.64 16.25
N VAL A 141 -22.43 -8.28 15.95
CA VAL A 141 -22.13 -7.07 15.17
C VAL A 141 -21.77 -7.37 13.71
N SER A 142 -21.26 -8.57 13.43
CA SER A 142 -20.82 -8.98 12.09
C SER A 142 -21.94 -9.59 11.28
N VAL A 143 -21.83 -9.51 9.95
CA VAL A 143 -22.70 -10.23 9.00
C VAL A 143 -22.54 -11.74 9.15
N LEU A 144 -21.29 -12.18 9.28
CA LEU A 144 -20.93 -13.57 9.54
C LEU A 144 -19.64 -13.58 10.35
N CYS A 145 -19.57 -14.45 11.36
CA CYS A 145 -18.39 -14.65 12.20
C CYS A 145 -18.13 -16.15 12.34
N TRP A 146 -16.87 -16.57 12.34
CA TRP A 146 -16.50 -17.98 12.46
C TRP A 146 -15.12 -18.14 13.10
N ARG A 147 -14.82 -19.38 13.51
CA ARG A 147 -13.55 -19.75 14.16
C ARG A 147 -12.52 -20.17 13.12
N SER A 148 -11.25 -19.85 13.38
CA SER A 148 -10.15 -20.43 12.61
C SER A 148 -9.95 -21.92 12.93
N ASN A 149 -9.14 -22.62 12.15
CA ASN A 149 -8.85 -24.05 12.36
C ASN A 149 -8.23 -24.36 13.74
N SER A 150 -7.57 -23.39 14.39
CA SER A 150 -7.02 -23.57 15.74
C SER A 150 -8.09 -23.54 16.83
N GLY A 151 -9.28 -23.04 16.54
CA GLY A 151 -10.37 -22.82 17.50
C GLY A 151 -10.27 -21.50 18.28
N TYR A 152 -9.08 -20.90 18.39
CA TYR A 152 -8.88 -19.65 19.12
C TYR A 152 -8.97 -18.39 18.24
N GLY A 153 -8.55 -18.50 16.98
CA GLY A 153 -8.64 -17.37 16.05
C GLY A 153 -10.10 -17.08 15.66
N ILE A 154 -10.38 -15.83 15.34
CA ILE A 154 -11.73 -15.36 14.98
C ILE A 154 -11.66 -14.60 13.66
N ALA A 155 -12.47 -14.99 12.70
CA ALA A 155 -12.62 -14.30 11.43
C ALA A 155 -14.09 -13.90 11.22
N GLY A 156 -14.32 -12.88 10.41
CA GLY A 156 -15.67 -12.47 10.08
C GLY A 156 -15.76 -11.39 9.02
N ILE A 157 -16.99 -10.97 8.75
CA ILE A 157 -17.36 -9.98 7.74
C ILE A 157 -18.21 -8.89 8.39
N LEU A 158 -17.79 -7.63 8.29
CA LEU A 158 -18.57 -6.46 8.71
C LEU A 158 -19.30 -5.85 7.51
N TYR A 159 -20.46 -5.25 7.77
CA TYR A 159 -21.21 -4.50 6.76
C TYR A 159 -20.81 -3.03 6.76
N VAL A 160 -20.31 -2.55 5.62
CA VAL A 160 -19.78 -1.19 5.44
C VAL A 160 -20.23 -0.65 4.07
N PRO A 161 -21.47 -0.15 3.91
CA PRO A 161 -22.01 0.28 2.61
C PRO A 161 -21.07 1.18 1.80
N GLN A 162 -20.44 2.16 2.48
CA GLN A 162 -19.60 3.17 1.85
C GLN A 162 -18.33 2.62 1.16
N ILE A 163 -17.86 1.39 1.46
CA ILE A 163 -16.66 0.85 0.79
C ILE A 163 -16.97 0.20 -0.56
N ALA A 164 -18.24 -0.03 -0.89
CA ALA A 164 -18.64 -0.60 -2.17
C ALA A 164 -18.23 0.26 -3.37
N GLN A 165 -18.06 1.57 -3.17
CA GLN A 165 -17.59 2.51 -4.20
C GLN A 165 -16.08 2.41 -4.51
N TYR A 166 -15.30 1.75 -3.65
CA TYR A 166 -13.84 1.71 -3.81
C TYR A 166 -13.42 0.75 -4.91
N THR A 167 -12.32 1.07 -5.57
CA THR A 167 -11.73 0.25 -6.64
C THR A 167 -10.27 -0.05 -6.31
N SER A 168 -9.61 -0.83 -7.16
CA SER A 168 -8.17 -1.06 -7.06
C SER A 168 -7.35 0.23 -7.01
N LYS A 169 -7.81 1.30 -7.69
CA LYS A 169 -7.17 2.63 -7.70
C LYS A 169 -7.26 3.34 -6.34
N THR A 170 -8.28 3.04 -5.54
CA THR A 170 -8.48 3.61 -4.20
C THR A 170 -8.13 2.62 -3.08
N SER A 171 -7.28 1.63 -3.38
CA SER A 171 -6.90 0.58 -2.42
C SER A 171 -6.23 1.11 -1.16
N ILE A 172 -5.47 2.21 -1.25
CA ILE A 172 -4.89 2.90 -0.08
C ILE A 172 -5.98 3.48 0.81
N LYS A 173 -7.00 4.13 0.21
CA LYS A 173 -8.16 4.67 0.94
C LYS A 173 -8.92 3.55 1.63
N HIS A 174 -9.19 2.46 0.91
CA HIS A 174 -9.83 1.27 1.47
C HIS A 174 -9.05 0.73 2.68
N LEU A 175 -7.72 0.57 2.57
CA LEU A 175 -6.88 0.08 3.68
C LEU A 175 -6.97 1.00 4.91
N LYS A 176 -6.92 2.32 4.70
CA LYS A 176 -7.04 3.29 5.80
C LYS A 176 -8.41 3.22 6.49
N VAL A 177 -9.48 3.13 5.71
CA VAL A 177 -10.84 2.96 6.25
C VAL A 177 -10.96 1.66 7.03
N GLY A 178 -10.49 0.54 6.48
CA GLY A 178 -10.57 -0.76 7.17
C GLY A 178 -9.86 -0.74 8.53
N LYS A 179 -8.65 -0.18 8.59
CA LYS A 179 -7.90 0.00 9.84
C LYS A 179 -8.64 0.87 10.87
N SER A 180 -9.27 1.96 10.42
CA SER A 180 -10.03 2.82 11.32
C SER A 180 -11.28 2.14 11.86
N ILE A 181 -11.95 1.31 11.05
CA ILE A 181 -13.12 0.53 11.50
C ILE A 181 -12.70 -0.55 12.50
N THR A 182 -11.62 -1.30 12.23
CA THR A 182 -11.17 -2.34 13.17
C THR A 182 -10.61 -1.76 14.47
N ALA A 183 -9.98 -0.58 14.43
CA ALA A 183 -9.59 0.16 15.64
C ALA A 183 -10.81 0.57 16.48
N TYR A 184 -11.85 1.12 15.83
CA TYR A 184 -13.12 1.44 16.50
C TYR A 184 -13.76 0.18 17.11
N LEU A 185 -13.78 -0.93 16.37
CA LEU A 185 -14.33 -2.19 16.84
C LEU A 185 -13.56 -2.77 18.03
N SER A 186 -12.24 -2.62 18.06
CA SER A 186 -11.39 -3.00 19.21
C SER A 186 -11.81 -2.25 20.48
N ASP A 187 -12.04 -0.95 20.36
CA ASP A 187 -12.47 -0.10 21.47
C ASP A 187 -13.89 -0.44 21.94
N TYR A 188 -14.79 -0.72 20.99
CA TYR A 188 -16.13 -1.23 21.27
C TYR A 188 -16.08 -2.54 22.06
N LEU A 189 -15.33 -3.54 21.57
CA LEU A 189 -15.21 -4.85 22.23
C LEU A 189 -14.65 -4.71 23.64
N HIS A 190 -13.63 -3.86 23.81
CA HIS A 190 -13.05 -3.59 25.13
C HIS A 190 -14.11 -3.01 26.09
N LYS A 191 -14.88 -2.02 25.64
CA LYS A 191 -15.93 -1.37 26.44
C LYS A 191 -17.06 -2.33 26.82
N THR A 192 -17.50 -3.17 25.88
CA THR A 192 -18.65 -4.07 26.07
C THR A 192 -18.29 -5.33 26.86
N THR A 193 -17.08 -5.86 26.68
CA THR A 193 -16.66 -7.12 27.31
C THR A 193 -15.79 -6.93 28.56
N GLY A 194 -15.17 -5.77 28.73
CA GLY A 194 -14.12 -5.52 29.73
C GLY A 194 -12.79 -6.22 29.43
N ILE A 195 -12.66 -6.92 28.30
CA ILE A 195 -11.44 -7.65 27.91
C ILE A 195 -10.45 -6.67 27.29
N LYS A 196 -9.14 -6.87 27.53
CA LYS A 196 -8.08 -6.04 26.92
C LYS A 196 -8.33 -5.86 25.42
N ARG A 197 -8.04 -4.66 24.90
CA ARG A 197 -8.21 -4.32 23.47
C ARG A 197 -7.65 -5.42 22.57
N VAL A 198 -8.50 -5.86 21.64
CA VAL A 198 -8.21 -6.92 20.68
C VAL A 198 -7.51 -6.32 19.47
N ILE A 199 -6.41 -6.93 19.05
CA ILE A 199 -5.63 -6.52 17.89
C ILE A 199 -6.14 -7.28 16.67
N PHE A 200 -6.67 -6.55 15.70
CA PHE A 200 -7.08 -7.12 14.42
C PHE A 200 -5.89 -7.17 13.46
N ASP A 201 -5.83 -8.19 12.61
CA ASP A 201 -4.82 -8.25 11.56
C ASP A 201 -5.11 -7.18 10.50
N GLU A 202 -4.23 -6.18 10.42
CA GLU A 202 -4.35 -5.07 9.49
C GLU A 202 -4.20 -5.50 8.02
N ALA A 203 -3.53 -6.61 7.74
CA ALA A 203 -3.41 -7.17 6.39
C ALA A 203 -4.79 -7.51 5.80
N GLN A 204 -5.78 -7.66 6.67
CA GLN A 204 -7.14 -8.00 6.30
C GLN A 204 -7.99 -6.81 5.88
N SER A 205 -7.52 -5.60 6.13
CA SER A 205 -8.17 -4.37 5.70
C SER A 205 -7.87 -3.99 4.24
N ILE A 206 -7.05 -4.76 3.52
CA ILE A 206 -6.69 -4.47 2.12
C ILE A 206 -7.90 -4.66 1.19
N PHE A 207 -7.87 -3.96 0.04
CA PHE A 207 -8.95 -4.02 -0.95
C PHE A 207 -9.18 -5.43 -1.53
N ARG A 208 -8.11 -6.17 -1.80
CA ARG A 208 -8.17 -7.53 -2.37
C ARG A 208 -7.63 -8.53 -1.36
N GLN A 209 -8.46 -9.49 -0.98
CA GLN A 209 -8.16 -10.39 0.13
C GLN A 209 -8.78 -11.75 -0.13
N VAL A 210 -7.94 -12.77 -0.21
CA VAL A 210 -8.39 -14.17 -0.23
C VAL A 210 -8.61 -14.60 1.21
N ARG A 211 -9.75 -15.20 1.49
CA ARG A 211 -10.11 -15.71 2.80
C ARG A 211 -10.34 -17.19 2.77
N LEU A 212 -9.53 -17.92 3.51
CA LEU A 212 -9.71 -19.35 3.70
C LEU A 212 -10.90 -19.59 4.63
N VAL A 213 -11.64 -20.65 4.32
CA VAL A 213 -12.67 -21.19 5.22
C VAL A 213 -11.99 -22.21 6.14
N ALA A 214 -12.53 -22.37 7.35
CA ALA A 214 -12.02 -23.27 8.38
C ALA A 214 -13.11 -24.25 8.83
N ASP A 215 -12.69 -25.43 9.30
CA ASP A 215 -13.62 -26.43 9.81
C ASP A 215 -14.19 -25.98 11.16
N GLN A 216 -15.51 -25.87 11.24
CA GLN A 216 -16.22 -25.41 12.43
C GLN A 216 -16.48 -26.52 13.44
N ARG A 217 -16.02 -27.77 13.19
CA ARG A 217 -16.09 -28.91 14.11
C ARG A 217 -17.49 -29.20 14.64
N GLY A 218 -18.51 -28.99 13.81
CA GLY A 218 -19.92 -29.22 14.14
C GLY A 218 -20.65 -27.99 14.71
N ALA A 219 -19.95 -26.89 15.02
CA ALA A 219 -20.62 -25.63 15.34
C ALA A 219 -21.23 -25.01 14.08
N VAL A 220 -22.47 -24.55 14.19
CA VAL A 220 -23.20 -23.87 13.11
C VAL A 220 -22.96 -22.37 13.20
N ARG A 221 -22.64 -21.75 12.07
CA ARG A 221 -22.46 -20.30 11.89
C ARG A 221 -23.64 -19.78 11.10
N ASN A 222 -24.24 -18.71 11.59
CA ASN A 222 -25.41 -18.12 10.95
C ASN A 222 -25.11 -16.73 10.43
N LEU A 223 -25.75 -16.36 9.33
CA LEU A 223 -25.82 -14.97 8.92
C LEU A 223 -26.63 -14.17 9.95
N ASN A 224 -26.09 -13.03 10.35
CA ASN A 224 -26.76 -12.09 11.22
C ASN A 224 -27.64 -11.17 10.37
N ALA A 225 -28.97 -11.21 10.57
CA ALA A 225 -29.93 -10.39 9.85
C ALA A 225 -29.85 -8.89 10.22
N THR A 226 -29.36 -8.58 11.43
CA THR A 226 -29.27 -7.21 11.96
C THR A 226 -27.83 -6.85 12.34
N PRO A 227 -26.86 -6.91 11.41
CA PRO A 227 -25.48 -6.60 11.71
C PRO A 227 -25.31 -5.10 11.95
N PHE A 228 -24.15 -4.71 12.47
CA PHE A 228 -23.79 -3.29 12.50
C PHE A 228 -23.55 -2.76 11.10
N VAL A 229 -24.09 -1.58 10.82
CA VAL A 229 -23.85 -0.79 9.62
C VAL A 229 -22.81 0.27 9.96
N PHE A 230 -21.57 0.07 9.51
CA PHE A 230 -20.52 1.05 9.77
C PHE A 230 -20.58 2.22 8.80
N SER A 231 -20.41 3.41 9.37
CA SER A 231 -20.29 4.67 8.64
C SER A 231 -19.03 5.43 9.05
N TYR A 232 -18.55 6.31 8.17
CA TYR A 232 -17.36 7.13 8.43
C TYR A 232 -17.31 8.35 7.50
N THR A 233 -16.51 9.34 7.91
CA THR A 233 -16.04 10.41 7.04
C THR A 233 -14.62 10.10 6.58
N SER A 234 -14.32 10.33 5.30
CA SER A 234 -12.94 10.22 4.80
C SER A 234 -12.59 11.37 3.87
N GLU A 235 -11.50 12.05 4.21
CA GLU A 235 -10.94 13.17 3.46
C GLU A 235 -9.56 12.80 2.89
N GLU A 236 -9.31 13.19 1.64
CA GLU A 236 -7.97 13.16 1.08
C GLU A 236 -7.18 14.34 1.63
N VAL A 237 -6.05 14.05 2.26
CA VAL A 237 -5.19 15.06 2.90
C VAL A 237 -3.83 15.04 2.25
N THR A 238 -3.23 16.22 2.10
CA THR A 238 -1.83 16.31 1.66
C THR A 238 -0.92 15.75 2.75
N LYS A 239 0.01 14.87 2.37
CA LYS A 239 1.07 14.38 3.26
C LYS A 239 1.98 15.53 3.60
N LYS A 240 2.15 15.77 4.90
CA LYS A 240 3.07 16.76 5.45
C LYS A 240 4.07 16.09 6.37
N THR A 241 5.27 16.67 6.49
CA THR A 241 6.24 16.31 7.53
C THR A 241 5.75 16.74 8.91
N ILE A 242 6.47 16.33 9.96
CA ILE A 242 6.24 16.80 11.33
C ILE A 242 6.32 18.33 11.46
N THR A 243 7.11 18.98 10.61
CA THR A 243 7.24 20.45 10.54
C THR A 243 6.17 21.12 9.67
N GLY A 244 5.17 20.35 9.20
CA GLY A 244 4.06 20.84 8.40
C GLY A 244 4.38 21.09 6.92
N VAL A 245 5.57 20.71 6.45
CA VAL A 245 5.99 20.91 5.05
C VAL A 245 5.39 19.82 4.16
N THR A 246 4.80 20.19 3.03
CA THR A 246 4.20 19.26 2.07
C THR A 246 5.25 18.33 1.47
N ASN A 247 4.97 17.03 1.43
CA ASN A 247 5.80 16.07 0.71
C ASN A 247 5.46 16.11 -0.79
N TYR A 248 6.45 16.43 -1.60
CA TYR A 248 6.34 16.42 -3.06
C TYR A 248 7.07 15.24 -3.69
N ARG A 249 6.69 14.93 -4.93
CA ARG A 249 7.44 14.04 -5.84
C ARG A 249 7.20 14.48 -7.28
N TYR A 250 8.08 14.07 -8.18
CA TYR A 250 7.77 14.11 -9.60
C TYR A 250 6.78 13.00 -9.97
N SER A 251 5.87 13.28 -10.90
CA SER A 251 4.83 12.35 -11.37
C SER A 251 5.39 11.10 -12.05
N ASP A 252 6.62 11.18 -12.57
CA ASP A 252 7.35 10.09 -13.23
C ASP A 252 8.18 9.24 -12.26
N TYR A 253 8.23 9.61 -10.97
CA TYR A 253 8.98 8.92 -9.92
C TYR A 253 10.50 8.90 -10.11
N ARG A 254 11.06 9.86 -10.87
CA ARG A 254 12.52 9.98 -10.98
C ARG A 254 13.19 10.11 -9.60
N LEU A 255 14.43 9.67 -9.49
CA LEU A 255 15.29 9.85 -8.33
C LEU A 255 16.28 11.00 -8.59
N PRO A 256 16.89 11.60 -7.54
CA PRO A 256 17.93 12.61 -7.71
C PRO A 256 19.08 12.07 -8.56
N GLU A 257 19.47 12.79 -9.62
CA GLU A 257 20.48 12.34 -10.60
C GLU A 257 21.84 12.07 -9.97
N ASN A 258 22.17 12.82 -8.92
CA ASN A 258 23.43 12.71 -8.18
C ASN A 258 23.43 11.60 -7.13
N SER A 259 22.33 10.85 -7.00
CA SER A 259 22.24 9.77 -6.02
C SER A 259 22.94 8.50 -6.50
N ILE A 260 23.51 7.77 -5.55
CA ILE A 260 24.03 6.42 -5.73
C ILE A 260 22.99 5.48 -6.38
N TYR A 261 21.71 5.69 -6.10
CA TYR A 261 20.61 4.92 -6.69
C TYR A 261 20.36 5.27 -8.15
N SER A 262 20.57 6.53 -8.55
CA SER A 262 20.50 6.93 -9.95
C SER A 262 21.66 6.34 -10.74
N GLN A 263 22.87 6.32 -10.18
CA GLN A 263 24.00 5.60 -10.77
C GLN A 263 23.68 4.12 -10.93
N PHE A 264 23.21 3.45 -9.86
CA PHE A 264 22.77 2.06 -9.92
C PHE A 264 21.69 1.83 -10.99
N ASN A 265 20.70 2.71 -11.09
CA ASN A 265 19.65 2.61 -12.11
C ASN A 265 20.20 2.78 -13.54
N SER A 266 21.22 3.60 -13.75
CA SER A 266 21.85 3.76 -15.07
C SER A 266 22.70 2.55 -15.45
N ASP A 267 23.38 1.96 -14.47
CA ASP A 267 24.28 0.83 -14.68
C ASP A 267 23.53 -0.51 -14.82
N ASN A 268 22.25 -0.55 -14.40
CA ASN A 268 21.46 -1.78 -14.38
C ASN A 268 20.18 -1.62 -15.21
N ASN A 269 20.01 -2.46 -16.23
CA ASN A 269 18.78 -2.52 -17.01
C ASN A 269 17.64 -3.15 -16.19
N ILE A 270 16.46 -2.52 -16.19
CA ILE A 270 15.30 -2.98 -15.44
C ILE A 270 14.88 -4.40 -15.85
N THR A 271 15.04 -4.78 -17.12
CA THR A 271 14.69 -6.11 -17.61
C THR A 271 15.51 -7.19 -16.94
N ASP A 272 16.82 -6.99 -16.82
CA ASP A 272 17.74 -7.94 -16.21
C ASP A 272 17.57 -7.98 -14.71
N VAL A 273 17.40 -6.82 -14.08
CA VAL A 273 17.09 -6.72 -12.65
C VAL A 273 15.82 -7.49 -12.31
N LEU A 274 14.75 -7.33 -13.09
CA LEU A 274 13.50 -8.08 -12.92
C LEU A 274 13.72 -9.60 -13.05
N ARG A 275 14.46 -10.06 -14.07
CA ARG A 275 14.78 -11.49 -14.23
C ARG A 275 15.52 -12.05 -13.01
N ASN A 276 16.57 -11.35 -12.57
CA ASN A 276 17.39 -11.73 -11.42
C ASN A 276 16.56 -11.73 -10.13
N ASN A 277 15.53 -10.89 -10.07
CA ASN A 277 14.61 -10.76 -8.94
C ASN A 277 13.33 -11.60 -9.07
N ARG A 278 13.41 -12.74 -9.78
CA ARG A 278 12.33 -13.74 -9.90
C ARG A 278 11.05 -13.21 -10.55
N PHE A 279 11.17 -12.28 -11.48
CA PHE A 279 10.09 -11.96 -12.40
C PHE A 279 10.29 -12.71 -13.72
N SER A 280 9.19 -13.16 -14.32
CA SER A 280 9.17 -13.67 -15.69
C SER A 280 8.87 -12.53 -16.66
N ILE A 281 9.65 -12.44 -17.72
CA ILE A 281 9.45 -11.47 -18.80
C ILE A 281 8.71 -12.17 -19.94
N GLY A 282 7.52 -11.66 -20.29
CA GLY A 282 6.67 -12.19 -21.34
C GLY A 282 6.87 -11.46 -22.67
N ALA A 283 6.12 -11.89 -23.69
CA ALA A 283 6.17 -11.28 -25.02
C ALA A 283 5.71 -9.81 -25.01
N SER A 284 6.33 -8.99 -25.85
CA SER A 284 5.98 -7.58 -26.04
C SER A 284 4.71 -7.47 -26.89
N SER A 285 3.74 -6.67 -26.45
CA SER A 285 2.51 -6.38 -27.18
C SER A 285 2.21 -4.88 -27.11
N GLY A 286 2.04 -4.23 -28.27
CA GLY A 286 1.78 -2.79 -28.35
C GLY A 286 2.91 -1.91 -27.79
N GLY A 287 4.18 -2.31 -27.99
CA GLY A 287 5.35 -1.55 -27.53
C GLY A 287 5.62 -1.61 -26.03
N LYS A 288 4.97 -2.53 -25.29
CA LYS A 288 5.19 -2.76 -23.86
C LYS A 288 5.51 -4.21 -23.59
N THR A 289 6.66 -4.46 -22.96
CA THR A 289 7.11 -5.80 -22.57
C THR A 289 6.40 -6.20 -21.27
N ARG A 290 5.55 -7.22 -21.32
CA ARG A 290 4.78 -7.68 -20.14
C ARG A 290 5.69 -8.37 -19.15
N VAL A 291 5.44 -8.15 -17.87
CA VAL A 291 6.21 -8.73 -16.77
C VAL A 291 5.27 -9.44 -15.82
N LYS A 292 5.70 -10.56 -15.24
CA LYS A 292 5.00 -11.31 -14.21
C LYS A 292 5.91 -11.52 -13.01
N HIS A 293 5.52 -10.98 -11.86
CA HIS A 293 6.14 -11.29 -10.57
C HIS A 293 5.84 -12.73 -10.17
N SER A 294 6.81 -13.43 -9.57
CA SER A 294 6.67 -14.84 -9.17
C SER A 294 5.47 -15.11 -8.26
N SER A 295 5.16 -14.21 -7.33
CA SER A 295 3.98 -14.34 -6.44
C SER A 295 2.66 -13.90 -7.10
N SER A 296 2.70 -13.41 -8.34
CA SER A 296 1.50 -13.00 -9.06
C SER A 296 0.79 -14.22 -9.64
N ALA A 297 -0.46 -14.42 -9.24
CA ALA A 297 -1.34 -15.38 -9.91
C ALA A 297 -1.71 -14.96 -11.34
N SER A 298 -1.65 -13.66 -11.68
CA SER A 298 -1.96 -13.11 -13.01
C SER A 298 -0.91 -13.47 -14.07
N ILE A 299 -1.31 -13.56 -15.35
CA ILE A 299 -0.39 -13.69 -16.50
C ILE A 299 0.65 -12.57 -16.57
N SER A 300 0.35 -11.42 -15.97
CA SER A 300 1.23 -10.27 -15.89
C SER A 300 0.91 -9.48 -14.62
N SER A 301 1.95 -8.98 -13.96
CA SER A 301 1.89 -8.09 -12.80
C SER A 301 2.19 -6.63 -13.16
N GLY A 302 2.75 -6.39 -14.34
CA GLY A 302 3.20 -5.08 -14.79
C GLY A 302 3.73 -5.10 -16.23
N PHE A 303 4.33 -4.00 -16.65
CA PHE A 303 5.07 -3.92 -17.91
C PHE A 303 6.34 -3.09 -17.75
N ILE A 304 7.30 -3.28 -18.66
CA ILE A 304 8.51 -2.46 -18.73
C ILE A 304 8.25 -1.23 -19.58
N ASP A 305 8.61 -0.06 -19.04
CA ASP A 305 8.73 1.21 -19.73
C ASP A 305 10.23 1.41 -20.01
N GLU A 306 10.67 0.91 -21.17
CA GLU A 306 12.09 0.81 -21.55
C GLU A 306 12.74 2.18 -21.64
N ALA A 307 12.00 3.18 -22.17
CA ALA A 307 12.47 4.55 -22.30
C ALA A 307 12.86 5.19 -20.95
N ASN A 308 12.18 4.80 -19.87
CA ASN A 308 12.43 5.33 -18.54
C ASN A 308 13.21 4.35 -17.64
N ASN A 309 13.59 3.18 -18.15
CA ASN A 309 14.19 2.09 -17.39
C ASN A 309 13.40 1.74 -16.11
N VAL A 310 12.06 1.62 -16.21
CA VAL A 310 11.20 1.31 -15.04
C VAL A 310 10.22 0.18 -15.29
N TYR A 311 9.89 -0.52 -14.20
CA TYR A 311 8.80 -1.47 -14.09
C TYR A 311 7.54 -0.74 -13.65
N VAL A 312 6.51 -0.74 -14.50
CA VAL A 312 5.18 -0.22 -14.19
C VAL A 312 4.32 -1.36 -13.65
N ASN A 313 4.17 -1.39 -12.34
CA ASN A 313 3.40 -2.35 -11.58
C ASN A 313 1.90 -1.98 -11.56
N PHE A 314 1.03 -2.94 -11.89
CA PHE A 314 -0.42 -2.80 -11.68
C PHE A 314 -0.97 -3.91 -10.77
N SER A 315 -0.09 -4.68 -10.14
CA SER A 315 -0.43 -5.78 -9.23
C SER A 315 0.08 -5.53 -7.80
N ASN A 316 -0.73 -5.85 -6.81
CA ASN A 316 -0.30 -5.80 -5.41
C ASN A 316 0.63 -6.96 -5.01
N SER A 317 0.89 -7.91 -5.92
CA SER A 317 1.75 -9.07 -5.68
C SER A 317 3.20 -8.69 -5.38
N PHE A 318 3.67 -7.59 -5.99
CA PHE A 318 5.00 -7.06 -5.74
C PHE A 318 4.96 -5.93 -4.70
N ASP A 319 3.94 -5.06 -4.73
CA ASP A 319 3.83 -3.95 -3.78
C ASP A 319 2.39 -3.63 -3.39
N SER A 320 2.10 -3.75 -2.09
CA SER A 320 0.79 -3.48 -1.49
C SER A 320 0.61 -2.02 -1.07
N THR A 321 1.64 -1.18 -1.19
CA THR A 321 1.60 0.23 -0.78
C THR A 321 0.97 1.15 -1.84
N GLY A 322 0.61 0.58 -2.99
CA GLY A 322 0.01 1.30 -4.12
C GLY A 322 1.04 2.03 -4.98
N LYS A 323 2.34 1.69 -4.85
CA LYS A 323 3.36 2.22 -5.75
C LYS A 323 3.25 1.53 -7.13
N VAL A 324 3.19 2.38 -8.16
CA VAL A 324 2.89 1.95 -9.54
C VAL A 324 4.16 1.87 -10.41
N ARG A 325 5.26 2.54 -10.04
CA ARG A 325 6.50 2.56 -10.82
C ARG A 325 7.71 2.23 -9.95
N PHE A 326 8.59 1.37 -10.47
CA PHE A 326 9.80 0.89 -9.78
C PHE A 326 11.00 0.96 -10.72
N THR A 327 12.05 1.64 -10.28
CA THR A 327 13.37 1.62 -10.94
C THR A 327 14.16 0.37 -10.49
N PRO A 328 15.31 0.04 -11.12
CA PRO A 328 16.18 -1.06 -10.71
C PRO A 328 16.47 -1.10 -9.21
N SER A 329 16.94 0.02 -8.64
CA SER A 329 17.21 0.15 -7.21
C SER A 329 16.00 -0.15 -6.33
N HIS A 330 14.79 0.21 -6.76
CA HIS A 330 13.58 -0.13 -6.02
C HIS A 330 13.28 -1.63 -6.01
N ILE A 331 13.54 -2.33 -7.12
CA ILE A 331 13.34 -3.78 -7.21
C ILE A 331 14.32 -4.50 -6.28
N VAL A 332 15.61 -4.21 -6.43
CA VAL A 332 16.70 -4.83 -5.66
C VAL A 332 16.54 -4.54 -4.17
N CYS A 333 16.38 -3.28 -3.78
CA CYS A 333 16.20 -2.92 -2.36
C CYS A 333 15.02 -3.69 -1.75
N LYS A 334 13.92 -3.83 -2.48
CA LYS A 334 12.74 -4.50 -1.96
C LYS A 334 12.96 -6.01 -1.79
N ASN A 335 13.47 -6.69 -2.81
CA ASN A 335 13.52 -8.14 -2.85
C ASN A 335 14.76 -8.72 -2.15
N GLU A 336 15.89 -8.05 -2.24
CA GLU A 336 17.17 -8.55 -1.72
C GLU A 336 17.45 -7.99 -0.31
N PHE A 337 16.94 -6.79 0.00
CA PHE A 337 17.18 -6.09 1.26
C PHE A 337 15.91 -5.83 2.07
N GLY A 338 14.77 -6.46 1.73
CA GLY A 338 13.52 -6.31 2.48
C GLY A 338 12.99 -4.88 2.55
N ASN A 339 13.27 -4.07 1.52
CA ASN A 339 12.99 -2.62 1.45
C ASN A 339 13.77 -1.77 2.48
N ASN A 340 14.88 -2.29 3.01
CA ASN A 340 15.81 -1.58 3.87
C ASN A 340 16.78 -0.72 3.03
N TRP A 341 16.39 0.54 2.79
CA TRP A 341 17.18 1.48 1.99
C TRP A 341 18.54 1.83 2.60
N LYS A 342 18.67 1.75 3.93
CA LYS A 342 19.94 2.03 4.62
C LYS A 342 20.95 0.93 4.36
N GLU A 343 20.54 -0.32 4.51
CA GLU A 343 21.37 -1.50 4.26
C GLU A 343 21.74 -1.62 2.79
N PHE A 344 20.76 -1.42 1.89
CA PHE A 344 21.04 -1.40 0.45
C PHE A 344 22.04 -0.30 0.08
N ARG A 345 21.95 0.90 0.68
CA ARG A 345 22.92 1.97 0.46
C ARG A 345 24.32 1.57 0.92
N SER A 346 24.44 0.97 2.11
CA SER A 346 25.71 0.45 2.62
C SER A 346 26.30 -0.58 1.67
N TYR A 347 25.48 -1.51 1.17
CA TYR A 347 25.90 -2.48 0.16
C TYR A 347 26.42 -1.80 -1.11
N LEU A 348 25.71 -0.83 -1.67
CA LEU A 348 26.15 -0.11 -2.87
C LEU A 348 27.52 0.57 -2.68
N TYR A 349 27.79 1.17 -1.52
CA TYR A 349 29.13 1.70 -1.22
C TYR A 349 30.22 0.63 -1.23
N THR A 350 29.95 -0.56 -0.68
CA THR A 350 30.92 -1.68 -0.76
C THR A 350 31.17 -2.16 -2.19
N GLN A 351 30.22 -1.92 -3.09
CA GLN A 351 30.34 -2.22 -4.53
C GLN A 351 30.99 -1.06 -5.31
N GLY A 352 31.46 -0.01 -4.64
CA GLY A 352 32.15 1.13 -5.27
C GLY A 352 31.23 2.17 -5.90
N TYR A 353 29.92 2.12 -5.65
CA TYR A 353 29.02 3.20 -6.03
C TYR A 353 29.16 4.37 -5.05
N GLU A 354 29.05 5.59 -5.55
CA GLU A 354 29.18 6.80 -4.73
C GLU A 354 28.11 7.84 -5.10
N ASP A 355 27.69 8.65 -4.12
CA ASP A 355 26.86 9.81 -4.43
C ASP A 355 27.72 10.83 -5.19
N LYS A 356 27.28 11.23 -6.38
CA LYS A 356 28.05 12.14 -7.21
C LYS A 356 28.12 13.52 -6.55
N PRO A 357 29.33 14.09 -6.38
CA PRO A 357 29.46 15.43 -5.85
C PRO A 357 28.83 16.43 -6.83
N ILE A 358 28.12 17.41 -6.28
CA ILE A 358 27.51 18.48 -7.06
C ILE A 358 28.56 19.55 -7.34
N GLY A 359 28.83 19.82 -8.62
CA GLY A 359 29.83 20.79 -9.02
C GLY A 359 29.48 22.22 -8.60
N GLY A 360 30.46 23.01 -8.18
CA GLY A 360 30.22 24.37 -7.68
C GLY A 360 29.48 25.29 -8.65
N ASN A 361 29.68 25.12 -9.96
CA ASN A 361 28.95 25.88 -10.99
C ASN A 361 27.45 25.51 -11.03
N GLU A 362 27.12 24.23 -10.84
CA GLU A 362 25.73 23.76 -10.75
C GLU A 362 25.04 24.29 -9.49
N VAL A 363 25.75 24.27 -8.35
CA VAL A 363 25.28 24.88 -7.09
C VAL A 363 24.93 26.35 -7.30
N LYS A 364 25.85 27.13 -7.88
CA LYS A 364 25.65 28.55 -8.17
C LYS A 364 24.48 28.79 -9.12
N ARG A 365 24.45 28.08 -10.25
CA ARG A 365 23.37 28.19 -11.25
C ARG A 365 22.00 27.87 -10.64
N THR A 366 21.91 26.79 -9.87
CA THR A 366 20.66 26.39 -9.21
C THR A 366 20.20 27.44 -8.21
N GLY A 367 21.14 28.04 -7.45
CA GLY A 367 20.85 29.12 -6.52
C GLY A 367 20.29 30.37 -7.21
N VAL A 368 20.86 30.78 -8.35
CA VAL A 368 20.34 31.89 -9.16
C VAL A 368 18.91 31.60 -9.63
N LEU A 369 18.68 30.44 -10.25
CA LEU A 369 17.37 30.05 -10.75
C LEU A 369 16.32 29.96 -9.63
N LEU A 370 16.71 29.47 -8.45
CA LEU A 370 15.84 29.40 -7.28
C LEU A 370 15.44 30.79 -6.79
N LYS A 371 16.40 31.70 -6.63
CA LYS A 371 16.12 33.09 -6.20
C LYS A 371 15.21 33.80 -7.19
N ASP A 372 15.43 33.62 -8.49
CA ASP A 372 14.57 34.18 -9.52
C ASP A 372 13.17 33.59 -9.47
N ALA A 373 13.04 32.27 -9.30
CA ALA A 373 11.73 31.61 -9.17
C ALA A 373 10.97 32.02 -7.91
N LEU A 374 11.66 32.33 -6.81
CA LEU A 374 11.07 32.80 -5.56
C LEU A 374 10.75 34.30 -5.55
N ARG A 375 11.17 35.06 -6.57
CA ARG A 375 10.98 36.51 -6.62
C ARG A 375 9.49 36.85 -6.66
N GLY A 376 9.03 37.61 -5.67
CA GLY A 376 7.62 38.03 -5.56
C GLY A 376 6.64 36.91 -5.19
N VAL A 377 7.12 35.71 -4.82
CA VAL A 377 6.24 34.62 -4.38
C VAL A 377 5.86 34.83 -2.91
N THR A 378 4.55 34.94 -2.67
CA THR A 378 3.96 35.08 -1.33
C THR A 378 3.22 33.82 -0.87
N ASP A 379 2.80 32.97 -1.81
CA ASP A 379 2.11 31.70 -1.51
C ASP A 379 3.07 30.64 -0.96
N GLU A 380 2.76 30.12 0.22
CA GLU A 380 3.57 29.13 0.93
C GLU A 380 3.66 27.80 0.18
N LYS A 381 2.57 27.37 -0.46
CA LYS A 381 2.54 26.10 -1.21
C LYS A 381 3.47 26.16 -2.42
N LYS A 382 3.35 27.23 -3.21
CA LYS A 382 4.19 27.51 -4.38
C LYS A 382 5.65 27.69 -3.99
N THR A 383 5.92 28.38 -2.88
CA THR A 383 7.28 28.50 -2.32
C THR A 383 7.88 27.12 -2.03
N SER A 384 7.15 26.27 -1.31
CA SER A 384 7.61 24.93 -0.96
C SER A 384 7.85 24.05 -2.21
N GLU A 385 6.98 24.15 -3.21
CA GLU A 385 7.11 23.43 -4.48
C GLU A 385 8.33 23.89 -5.30
N ILE A 386 8.57 25.20 -5.38
CA ILE A 386 9.76 25.77 -6.03
C ILE A 386 11.03 25.29 -5.32
N ILE A 387 11.08 25.37 -3.99
CA ILE A 387 12.24 24.90 -3.22
C ILE A 387 12.44 23.39 -3.43
N PHE A 388 11.38 22.58 -3.41
CA PHE A 388 11.47 21.16 -3.72
C PHE A 388 12.10 20.91 -5.10
N LYS A 389 11.63 21.61 -6.15
CA LYS A 389 12.13 21.50 -7.52
C LYS A 389 13.65 21.71 -7.57
N HIS A 390 14.13 22.79 -6.98
CA HIS A 390 15.55 23.18 -7.06
C HIS A 390 16.45 22.40 -6.09
N CYS A 391 15.91 21.94 -4.95
CA CYS A 391 16.65 21.12 -4.00
C CYS A 391 16.66 19.62 -4.33
N PHE A 392 15.85 19.16 -5.29
CA PHE A 392 15.64 17.75 -5.57
C PHE A 392 16.94 16.97 -5.81
N ASN A 393 17.82 17.48 -6.68
CA ASN A 393 19.11 16.87 -7.00
C ASN A 393 20.16 17.00 -5.88
N PHE A 394 19.89 17.81 -4.86
CA PHE A 394 20.81 18.13 -3.76
C PHE A 394 20.58 17.27 -2.51
N LYS A 395 19.57 16.38 -2.52
CA LYS A 395 19.21 15.50 -1.39
C LYS A 395 20.34 14.64 -0.86
N TYR A 396 21.29 14.25 -1.72
CA TYR A 396 22.43 13.40 -1.35
C TYR A 396 23.76 14.17 -1.30
N ALA A 397 23.74 15.48 -1.52
CA ALA A 397 24.93 16.32 -1.32
C ALA A 397 25.40 16.25 0.13
N SER A 398 26.68 16.56 0.36
CA SER A 398 27.23 16.64 1.72
C SER A 398 26.47 17.67 2.56
N ASN A 399 26.42 17.46 3.88
CA ASN A 399 25.80 18.42 4.79
C ASN A 399 26.46 19.81 4.72
N GLN A 400 27.75 19.89 4.37
CA GLN A 400 28.44 21.16 4.14
C GLN A 400 27.86 21.90 2.93
N VAL A 401 27.70 21.22 1.79
CA VAL A 401 27.10 21.80 0.58
C VAL A 401 25.65 22.21 0.84
N LYS A 402 24.86 21.37 1.51
CA LYS A 402 23.47 21.70 1.89
C LYS A 402 23.42 22.92 2.79
N ARG A 403 24.25 22.97 3.84
CA ARG A 403 24.32 24.11 4.78
C ARG A 403 24.66 25.40 4.03
N GLN A 404 25.69 25.37 3.18
CA GLN A 404 26.11 26.53 2.40
C GLN A 404 25.00 26.97 1.42
N PHE A 405 24.39 26.03 0.71
CA PHE A 405 23.29 26.33 -0.21
C PHE A 405 22.10 26.99 0.49
N ILE A 406 21.76 26.54 1.70
CA ILE A 406 20.73 27.18 2.53
C ILE A 406 21.15 28.59 2.91
N THR A 407 22.37 28.78 3.43
CA THR A 407 22.88 30.10 3.82
C THR A 407 22.85 31.09 2.65
N ASP A 408 23.26 30.64 1.46
CA ASP A 408 23.39 31.52 0.30
C ASP A 408 22.05 31.85 -0.37
N ASN A 409 21.05 30.97 -0.24
CA ASN A 409 19.81 31.05 -1.06
C ASN A 409 18.51 31.14 -0.25
N CYS A 410 18.53 30.93 1.05
CA CYS A 410 17.36 31.14 1.91
C CYS A 410 17.22 32.64 2.23
N THR A 411 16.60 33.38 1.32
CA THR A 411 16.43 34.84 1.43
C THR A 411 15.48 35.29 2.54
N ARG A 412 14.67 34.37 3.07
CA ARG A 412 13.62 34.61 4.06
C ARG A 412 13.66 33.53 5.15
N PRO A 413 13.78 33.87 6.45
CA PRO A 413 13.91 32.89 7.53
C PRO A 413 12.79 31.84 7.57
N GLU A 414 11.56 32.23 7.25
CA GLU A 414 10.38 31.36 7.20
C GLU A 414 10.47 30.26 6.14
N PHE A 415 11.30 30.44 5.10
CA PHE A 415 11.49 29.43 4.05
C PHE A 415 12.44 28.31 4.50
N ARG A 416 13.24 28.53 5.54
CA ARG A 416 14.28 27.59 5.99
C ARG A 416 13.73 26.18 6.23
N LYS A 417 12.53 26.05 6.78
CA LYS A 417 11.87 24.75 7.03
C LYS A 417 11.68 23.92 5.75
N HIS A 418 11.40 24.58 4.62
CA HIS A 418 11.24 23.92 3.31
C HIS A 418 12.58 23.40 2.80
N PHE A 419 13.64 24.20 2.92
CA PHE A 419 14.98 23.76 2.55
C PHE A 419 15.44 22.57 3.39
N VAL A 420 15.32 22.67 4.72
CA VAL A 420 15.71 21.59 5.65
C VAL A 420 15.00 20.28 5.28
N THR A 421 13.69 20.38 5.04
CA THR A 421 12.87 19.24 4.64
C THR A 421 13.27 18.69 3.27
N HIS A 422 13.30 19.51 2.23
CA HIS A 422 13.47 19.04 0.86
C HIS A 422 14.90 18.60 0.53
N LEU A 423 15.89 19.08 1.28
CA LEU A 423 17.29 18.63 1.20
C LEU A 423 17.59 17.42 2.09
N ASN A 424 16.65 16.95 2.92
CA ASN A 424 16.92 16.01 4.00
C ASN A 424 18.14 16.45 4.83
N PHE A 425 18.19 17.72 5.21
CA PHE A 425 19.31 18.27 5.96
C PHE A 425 19.12 17.97 7.45
N VAL A 426 20.12 17.34 8.06
CA VAL A 426 20.17 17.13 9.52
C VAL A 426 21.08 18.20 10.10
N ASP A 427 20.51 19.15 10.83
CA ASP A 427 21.28 20.15 11.57
C ASP A 427 21.50 19.64 12.99
N TYR A 428 22.70 19.13 13.29
CA TYR A 428 23.08 18.66 14.64
C TYR A 428 23.12 19.77 15.72
N LYS A 429 22.59 20.96 15.42
CA LYS A 429 22.42 22.10 16.33
C LYS A 429 20.95 22.35 16.73
N ILE A 430 20.02 21.49 16.32
CA ILE A 430 18.63 21.52 16.76
C ILE A 430 18.41 20.27 17.63
N PRO A 431 18.10 20.41 18.93
CA PRO A 431 17.80 19.29 19.83
C PRO A 431 16.63 18.41 19.35
#